data_AF-A0A661QPT9-F1
#
_entry.id   AF-A0A661QPT9-F1
#
_cell.length_a   1.000
_cell.length_b   1.000
_cell.length_c   1.000
_cell.angle_alpha   90.00
_cell.angle_beta   90.00
_cell.angle_gamma   90.00
#
_symmetry.space_group_name_H-M   'P 1'
#
loop_
_entity.id
_entity.type
_entity.pdbx_description
1 polymer ?
#
loop_
_entity_poly.entity_id
_entity_poly.type
_entity_poly.pdbx_seq_one_letter_code
_entity_poly.pdbx_strand_id
1 'polypeptide(L)'
;EYTDLKQIFENPYLTKINLVMNPDLLSLAESRRIVDGLNAINISLSQVIVNKMQKNSSIDHIVREFDGVDLLTVPFSEAPLIGIDSLQRFISANEKIFIKQPLEILNKAG
;
A
#
# COMPACT_ATOMS: atom_id res chain seq x y z
N GLU A 1 -4.55 -18.18 -23.46
CA GLU A 1 -5.50 -17.48 -22.57
C GLU A 1 -5.08 -17.54 -21.09
N TYR A 2 -5.09 -18.69 -20.39
CA TYR A 2 -4.72 -18.72 -18.96
C TYR A 2 -3.22 -18.41 -18.69
N THR A 3 -2.33 -18.85 -19.57
CA THR A 3 -0.89 -18.58 -19.50
C THR A 3 -0.59 -17.08 -19.62
N ASP A 4 -1.39 -16.35 -20.41
CA ASP A 4 -1.18 -14.93 -20.67
C ASP A 4 -1.54 -14.10 -19.44
N LEU A 5 -2.63 -14.45 -18.76
CA LEU A 5 -3.06 -13.75 -17.53
C LEU A 5 -2.07 -13.95 -16.38
N LYS A 6 -1.53 -15.17 -16.23
CA LYS A 6 -0.49 -15.45 -15.24
C LYS A 6 0.75 -14.58 -15.47
N GLN A 7 1.24 -14.52 -16.71
CA GLN A 7 2.40 -13.69 -17.07
C GLN A 7 2.16 -12.21 -16.80
N ILE A 8 0.94 -11.71 -17.01
CA ILE A 8 0.58 -10.32 -16.69
C ILE A 8 0.67 -10.07 -15.18
N PHE A 9 0.17 -10.98 -14.35
CA PHE A 9 0.20 -10.85 -12.89
C PHE A 9 1.61 -10.99 -12.29
N GLU A 10 2.44 -11.89 -12.86
CA GLU A 10 3.84 -12.06 -12.44
C GLU A 10 4.73 -10.88 -12.88
N ASN A 11 4.32 -10.10 -13.89
CA ASN A 11 5.11 -8.98 -14.41
C ASN A 11 4.91 -7.69 -13.59
N PRO A 12 5.90 -7.24 -12.79
CA PRO A 12 5.76 -6.06 -11.92
C PRO A 12 5.73 -4.73 -12.69
N TYR A 13 5.97 -4.72 -14.01
CA TYR A 13 5.80 -3.54 -14.85
C TYR A 13 4.37 -3.40 -15.39
N LEU A 14 3.62 -4.51 -15.46
CA LEU A 14 2.24 -4.54 -15.93
C LEU A 14 1.23 -4.57 -14.77
N THR A 15 1.60 -5.21 -13.67
CA THR A 15 0.77 -5.33 -12.46
C THR A 15 1.51 -4.75 -11.27
N LYS A 16 0.84 -3.90 -10.50
CA LYS A 16 1.31 -3.39 -9.21
C LYS A 16 0.40 -3.88 -8.10
N ILE A 17 0.96 -4.61 -7.14
CA ILE A 17 0.23 -5.08 -5.95
C ILE A 17 0.62 -4.21 -4.76
N ASN A 18 -0.35 -3.48 -4.21
CA ASN A 18 -0.16 -2.67 -3.01
C ASN A 18 -0.87 -3.34 -1.83
N LEU A 19 -0.11 -3.73 -0.81
CA LEU A 19 -0.67 -4.31 0.40
C LEU A 19 -1.12 -3.19 1.33
N VAL A 20 -2.36 -3.24 1.82
CA VAL A 20 -2.87 -2.27 2.80
C VAL A 20 -3.07 -2.95 4.14
N MET A 21 -2.49 -2.40 5.20
CA MET A 21 -2.57 -2.95 6.55
C MET A 21 -2.78 -1.86 7.60
N ASN A 22 -3.35 -2.22 8.75
CA ASN A 22 -3.36 -1.36 9.93
C ASN A 22 -2.07 -1.59 10.76
N PRO A 23 -1.63 -0.65 11.62
CA PRO A 23 -0.40 -0.75 12.40
C PRO A 23 -0.59 -1.61 13.67
N ASP A 24 -1.20 -2.78 13.53
CA ASP A 24 -1.43 -3.73 14.62
C ASP A 24 -0.87 -5.11 14.28
N LEU A 25 -0.53 -5.88 15.32
CA LEU A 25 0.17 -7.17 15.18
C LEU A 25 -0.67 -8.23 14.47
N LEU A 26 -2.00 -8.17 14.58
CA LEU A 26 -2.88 -9.09 13.88
C LEU A 26 -2.85 -8.80 12.38
N SER A 27 -2.98 -7.53 12.00
CA SER A 27 -2.88 -7.09 10.62
C SER A 27 -1.50 -7.42 10.03
N LEU A 28 -0.42 -7.33 10.81
CA LEU A 28 0.92 -7.76 10.38
C LEU A 28 0.99 -9.26 10.10
N ALA A 29 0.45 -10.09 10.99
CA ALA A 29 0.46 -11.54 10.83
C ALA A 29 -0.29 -12.00 9.58
N GLU A 30 -1.44 -11.40 9.28
CA GLU A 30 -2.18 -11.70 8.03
C GLU A 30 -1.45 -11.15 6.79
N SER A 31 -0.87 -9.95 6.90
CA SER A 31 -0.08 -9.33 5.84
C SER A 31 1.08 -10.22 5.42
N ARG A 32 1.78 -10.82 6.40
CA ARG A 32 2.84 -11.81 6.15
C ARG A 32 2.33 -13.01 5.35
N ARG A 33 1.21 -13.62 5.77
CA ARG A 33 0.63 -14.78 5.07
C ARG A 33 0.23 -14.46 3.63
N ILE A 34 -0.30 -13.26 3.39
CA ILE A 34 -0.62 -12.79 2.04
C ILE A 34 0.65 -12.70 1.20
N VAL A 35 1.72 -12.10 1.73
CA VAL A 35 3.00 -11.97 1.03
C VAL A 35 3.62 -13.33 0.73
N ASP A 36 3.62 -14.26 1.69
CA ASP A 36 4.10 -15.62 1.48
C ASP A 36 3.33 -16.32 0.36
N GLY A 37 2.00 -16.15 0.33
CA GLY A 37 1.12 -16.69 -0.71
C GLY A 37 1.39 -16.10 -2.10
N LEU A 38 1.63 -14.79 -2.19
CA LEU A 38 1.96 -14.11 -3.45
C LEU A 38 3.35 -14.53 -3.96
N ASN A 39 4.34 -14.60 -3.07
CA ASN A 39 5.69 -15.03 -3.41
C ASN A 39 5.72 -16.48 -3.91
N ALA A 40 4.88 -17.36 -3.35
CA ALA A 40 4.76 -18.74 -3.81
C ALA A 40 4.27 -18.89 -5.26
N ILE A 41 3.67 -17.84 -5.83
CA ILE A 41 3.21 -17.77 -7.22
C ILE A 41 3.94 -16.68 -8.03
N ASN A 42 5.14 -16.25 -7.60
CA ASN A 42 5.99 -15.24 -8.24
C ASN A 42 5.33 -13.87 -8.45
N ILE A 43 4.38 -13.48 -7.60
CA ILE A 43 3.82 -12.14 -7.59
C ILE A 43 4.51 -11.35 -6.48
N SER A 44 5.16 -10.25 -6.84
CA SER A 44 5.85 -9.38 -5.89
C SER A 44 4.98 -8.20 -5.46
N LEU A 45 5.20 -7.72 -4.23
CA LEU A 45 4.62 -6.45 -3.80
C LEU A 45 5.35 -5.27 -4.44
N SER A 46 4.57 -4.24 -4.75
CA SER A 46 5.08 -2.94 -5.18
C SER A 46 5.25 -1.97 -4.01
N GLN A 47 4.33 -2.03 -3.04
CA GLN A 47 4.35 -1.16 -1.86
C GLN A 47 3.53 -1.78 -0.73
N VAL A 48 3.88 -1.43 0.50
CA VAL A 48 3.05 -1.62 1.70
C VAL A 48 2.53 -0.27 2.17
N ILE A 49 1.22 -0.16 2.34
CA ILE A 49 0.51 1.00 2.86
C ILE A 49 0.07 0.71 4.28
N VAL A 50 0.73 1.34 5.24
CA VAL A 50 0.36 1.29 6.66
C VAL A 50 -0.68 2.38 6.92
N ASN A 51 -1.94 1.98 6.94
CA ASN A 51 -3.11 2.85 7.09
C ASN A 51 -3.41 3.14 8.56
N LYS A 52 -4.08 4.27 8.85
CA LYS A 52 -4.54 4.64 10.22
C LYS A 52 -3.41 4.87 11.21
N MET A 53 -2.28 5.37 10.74
CA MET A 53 -1.15 5.70 11.60
C MET A 53 -1.50 6.80 12.61
N GLN A 54 -1.19 6.56 13.88
CA GLN A 54 -1.26 7.58 14.93
C GLN A 54 0.11 8.24 15.10
N LYS A 55 0.13 9.50 15.56
CA LYS A 55 1.35 10.34 15.62
C LYS A 55 2.53 9.74 16.40
N ASN A 56 2.29 8.82 17.32
CA ASN A 56 3.31 8.25 18.22
C ASN A 56 3.48 6.73 18.07
N SER A 57 2.88 6.12 17.05
CA SER A 57 3.02 4.68 16.81
C SER A 57 4.34 4.38 16.10
N SER A 58 5.14 3.47 16.65
CA SER A 58 6.31 2.93 15.96
C SER A 58 5.89 1.88 14.92
N ILE A 59 6.56 1.90 13.76
CA ILE A 59 6.42 0.92 12.70
C ILE A 59 7.67 0.06 12.51
N ASP A 60 8.62 0.09 13.45
CA ASP A 60 9.94 -0.55 13.26
C ASP A 60 9.84 -2.06 13.02
N HIS A 61 8.79 -2.70 13.57
CA HIS A 61 8.50 -4.10 13.32
C HIS A 61 7.97 -4.35 11.90
N ILE A 62 7.19 -3.41 11.35
CA ILE A 62 6.67 -3.46 9.97
C ILE A 62 7.81 -3.20 8.97
N VAL A 63 8.64 -2.19 9.24
CA VAL A 63 9.81 -1.87 8.41
C VAL A 63 10.76 -3.06 8.31
N ARG A 64 11.00 -3.75 9.43
CA ARG A 64 11.82 -4.97 9.43
C ARG A 64 11.18 -6.15 8.70
N GLU A 65 9.87 -6.30 8.77
CA GLU A 65 9.18 -7.41 8.11
C GLU A 65 9.15 -7.25 6.58
N PHE A 66 8.93 -6.02 6.10
CA PHE A 66 8.84 -5.70 4.67
C PHE A 66 10.09 -4.98 4.16
N ASP A 67 11.26 -5.37 4.65
CA ASP A 67 12.54 -4.80 4.21
C ASP A 67 12.70 -4.92 2.68
N GLY A 68 13.16 -3.83 2.05
CA GLY A 68 13.30 -3.74 0.60
C GLY A 68 12.00 -3.51 -0.19
N VAL A 69 10.83 -3.44 0.45
CA VAL A 69 9.57 -3.02 -0.18
C VAL A 69 9.29 -1.57 0.20
N ASP A 70 8.82 -0.75 -0.75
CA ASP A 70 8.44 0.63 -0.44
C ASP A 70 7.34 0.67 0.62
N LEU A 71 7.49 1.53 1.62
CA LEU A 71 6.48 1.76 2.66
C LEU A 71 5.86 3.15 2.54
N LEU A 72 4.53 3.20 2.65
CA LEU A 72 3.76 4.43 2.78
C LEU A 72 2.97 4.44 4.09
N THR A 73 3.17 5.47 4.90
CA THR A 73 2.42 5.66 6.14
C THR A 73 1.30 6.67 5.92
N VAL A 74 0.05 6.21 6.04
CA VAL A 74 -1.14 7.06 5.90
C VAL A 74 -1.73 7.35 7.28
N PRO A 75 -1.87 8.63 7.68
CA PRO A 75 -2.36 8.97 9.01
C PRO A 75 -3.81 8.56 9.21
N PHE A 76 -4.19 8.40 10.47
CA PHE A 76 -5.59 8.27 10.84
C PHE A 76 -6.39 9.52 10.44
N SER A 77 -7.58 9.31 9.85
CA SER A 77 -8.49 10.41 9.53
C SER A 77 -9.44 10.64 10.70
N GLU A 78 -9.42 11.86 11.25
CA GLU A 78 -10.33 12.29 12.32
C GLU A 78 -11.79 12.39 11.86
N ALA A 79 -12.02 12.52 10.54
CA ALA A 79 -13.34 12.56 9.92
C ALA A 79 -13.56 11.33 9.01
N PRO A 80 -14.81 10.83 8.89
CA PRO A 80 -15.11 9.78 7.92
C PRO A 80 -14.75 10.18 6.49
N LEU A 81 -14.05 9.32 5.77
CA LEU A 81 -13.68 9.52 4.36
C LEU A 81 -14.84 9.10 3.44
N ILE A 82 -16.02 9.67 3.69
CA ILE A 82 -17.25 9.41 2.92
C ILE A 82 -17.49 10.58 1.97
N GLY A 83 -17.70 10.27 0.68
CA GLY A 83 -17.89 11.25 -0.38
C GLY A 83 -16.57 11.82 -0.92
N ILE A 84 -16.61 12.28 -2.17
CA ILE A 84 -15.43 12.74 -2.90
C ILE A 84 -14.76 13.94 -2.22
N ASP A 85 -15.55 14.88 -1.68
CA ASP A 85 -15.01 16.08 -1.04
C ASP A 85 -14.19 15.74 0.21
N SER A 86 -14.66 14.80 1.02
CA SER A 86 -13.95 14.36 2.23
C SER A 86 -12.65 13.63 1.87
N LEU A 87 -12.69 12.80 0.82
CA LEU A 87 -11.51 12.11 0.31
C LEU A 87 -10.47 13.11 -0.25
N GLN A 88 -10.90 14.05 -1.09
CA GLN A 88 -10.02 15.06 -1.69
C GLN A 88 -9.37 15.94 -0.61
N ARG A 89 -10.15 16.43 0.37
CA ARG A 89 -9.60 17.19 1.50
C ARG A 89 -8.53 16.40 2.25
N PHE A 90 -8.77 15.11 2.50
CA PHE A 90 -7.80 14.26 3.17
C PHE A 90 -6.54 14.06 2.34
N ILE A 91 -6.66 13.82 1.03
CA ILE A 91 -5.51 13.67 0.13
C ILE A 91 -4.71 14.97 0.07
N SER A 92 -5.36 16.13 -0.16
CA SER A 92 -4.70 17.43 -0.24
C SER A 92 -3.98 17.81 1.06
N ALA A 93 -4.58 17.54 2.22
CA ALA A 93 -3.94 17.78 3.52
C ALA A 93 -2.69 16.89 3.74
N ASN A 94 -2.57 15.80 3.00
CA ASN A 94 -1.53 14.77 3.13
C ASN A 94 -0.76 14.56 1.81
N GLU A 95 -0.74 15.54 0.92
CA GLU A 95 -0.24 15.40 -0.46
C GLU A 95 1.19 14.84 -0.52
N LYS A 96 2.07 15.30 0.38
CA LYS A 96 3.47 14.86 0.50
C LYS A 96 3.62 13.35 0.74
N ILE A 97 2.59 12.71 1.29
CA ILE A 97 2.54 11.27 1.50
C ILE A 97 2.20 10.62 0.15
N PHE A 98 1.10 11.03 -0.49
CA PHE A 98 0.59 10.39 -1.70
C PHE A 98 1.43 10.59 -2.96
N ILE A 99 2.32 11.60 -3.02
CA ILE A 99 3.31 11.75 -4.10
C ILE A 99 4.27 10.55 -4.18
N LYS A 100 4.44 9.78 -3.10
CA LYS A 100 5.32 8.60 -3.04
C LYS A 100 4.64 7.30 -3.52
N GLN A 101 3.51 7.39 -4.20
CA GLN A 101 2.82 6.22 -4.73
C GLN A 101 3.52 5.72 -6.01
N PRO A 102 3.70 4.40 -6.18
CA PRO A 102 4.38 3.81 -7.35
C PRO A 102 3.58 3.96 -8.66
N LEU A 103 2.34 4.44 -8.59
CA LEU A 103 1.52 4.74 -9.76
C LEU A 103 1.72 6.21 -10.16
N GLU A 104 2.43 6.43 -11.27
CA GLU A 104 2.57 7.73 -11.96
C GLU A 104 1.23 8.32 -12.48
N ILE A 105 0.09 7.72 -12.10
CA ILE A 105 -1.26 8.15 -12.52
C ILE A 105 -1.58 9.56 -12.02
N LEU A 106 -0.95 10.01 -10.91
CA LEU A 106 -1.13 11.36 -10.39
C LEU A 106 -0.36 12.44 -11.16
N ASN A 107 0.60 12.08 -12.02
CA ASN A 107 1.40 13.03 -12.79
C ASN A 107 0.76 13.43 -14.14
N LYS A 108 -0.45 12.93 -14.46
CA LYS A 108 -1.15 13.21 -15.73
C LYS A 108 -2.50 13.92 -15.59
N ALA A 109 -2.79 14.50 -14.44
CA ALA A 109 -3.90 15.44 -14.28
C ALA A 109 -3.35 16.88 -14.28
N GLY A 110 -2.88 17.32 -15.46
CA GLY A 110 -2.50 18.70 -15.75
C GLY A 110 -3.24 19.21 -16.98
#